data_AF-A0AAW2ZHB5-F1
#
_entry.id   AF-A0AAW2ZHB5-F1
#
_cell.length_a   1.000
_cell.length_b   1.000
_cell.length_c   1.000
_cell.angle_alpha   90.00
_cell.angle_beta   90.00
_cell.angle_gamma   90.00
#
_symmetry.space_group_name_H-M   'P 1'
#
loop_
_entity.id
_entity.type
_entity.pdbx_description
1 polymer ?
#
loop_
_entity_poly.entity_id
_entity_poly.type
_entity_poly.pdbx_seq_one_letter_code
_entity_poly.pdbx_strand_id
1 'polypeptide(L)'
;MGVGSGEAFYGCAAMLCSIMDVFYTGDLNTHAQHVKEALGFITKFKTPGLRSFVDSLGIAINTLQGKNSLRNAVSEIKSMDQKNNQTLTSVFNCIIEWTEFNLDLVDISTSPVQRLRSILDYESEFNANLQNHIMLKIFVFISAIKLIQTYQRALDEEADFKLQISAAITRFEERISQWAKLNSDYKNWNCLIKAETAAYIDKNQTQAFVMYNKAIKYASEGEFIHEVALAHELLAKYQYSCNNPEDADRSMTQSYLAYKKWGAYGKTAILASKHEHIRKLEEDMRNKELDTLGTDTINQKVKDVKIDESIAKALFGKADADCTAVLSVVLQNVRA
;
A
#
# COMPACT_ATOMS: atom_id res chain seq x y z
N MET A 1 -37.79 -13.83 5.95
CA MET A 1 -37.33 -15.03 5.22
C MET A 1 -35.87 -15.23 5.60
N GLY A 2 -35.59 -16.29 6.35
CA GLY A 2 -34.25 -16.58 6.84
C GLY A 2 -33.38 -17.06 5.69
N VAL A 3 -32.38 -16.25 5.34
CA VAL A 3 -31.30 -16.65 4.44
C VAL A 3 -30.65 -17.89 5.07
N GLY A 4 -30.55 -18.99 4.33
CA GLY A 4 -29.96 -20.22 4.85
C GLY A 4 -28.53 -19.95 5.33
N SER A 5 -28.08 -20.62 6.39
CA SER A 5 -26.74 -20.41 6.98
C SER A 5 -25.60 -20.52 5.95
N GLY A 6 -25.79 -21.31 4.88
CA GLY A 6 -24.87 -21.37 3.74
C GLY A 6 -24.89 -20.12 2.86
N GLU A 7 -26.07 -19.61 2.47
CA GLU A 7 -26.22 -18.41 1.62
C GLU A 7 -25.65 -17.15 2.28
N ALA A 8 -25.80 -17.04 3.61
CA ALA A 8 -25.20 -15.99 4.41
C ALA A 8 -23.67 -16.02 4.36
N PHE A 9 -23.08 -17.22 4.45
CA PHE A 9 -21.64 -17.43 4.39
C PHE A 9 -21.07 -17.12 3.00
N TYR A 10 -21.72 -17.59 1.93
CA TYR A 10 -21.31 -17.28 0.56
C TYR A 10 -21.47 -15.79 0.23
N GLY A 11 -22.52 -15.13 0.71
CA GLY A 11 -22.69 -13.68 0.56
C GLY A 11 -21.59 -12.88 1.26
N CYS A 12 -21.18 -13.30 2.46
CA CYS A 12 -20.03 -12.70 3.16
C CYS A 12 -18.71 -12.94 2.42
N ALA A 13 -18.48 -14.15 1.90
CA ALA A 13 -17.27 -14.48 1.14
C ALA A 13 -17.18 -13.73 -0.20
N ALA A 14 -18.28 -13.61 -0.94
CA ALA A 14 -18.31 -12.85 -2.19
C ALA A 14 -18.05 -11.35 -1.95
N MET A 15 -18.58 -10.81 -0.85
CA MET A 15 -18.35 -9.43 -0.45
C MET A 15 -16.91 -9.18 0.02
N LEU A 16 -16.33 -10.12 0.78
CA LEU A 16 -14.91 -10.11 1.10
C LEU A 16 -14.05 -10.09 -0.16
N CYS A 17 -14.34 -10.97 -1.12
CA CYS A 17 -13.64 -10.99 -2.41
C CYS A 17 -13.80 -9.66 -3.14
N SER A 18 -14.97 -9.04 -3.12
CA SER A 18 -15.20 -7.73 -3.76
C SER A 18 -14.42 -6.59 -3.08
N ILE A 19 -14.40 -6.51 -1.75
CA ILE A 19 -13.60 -5.50 -1.03
C ILE A 19 -12.11 -5.72 -1.30
N MET A 20 -11.68 -6.98 -1.28
CA MET A 20 -10.31 -7.36 -1.55
C MET A 20 -9.92 -7.04 -2.99
N ASP A 21 -10.79 -7.32 -3.96
CA ASP A 21 -10.59 -6.94 -5.35
C ASP A 21 -10.45 -5.42 -5.46
N VAL A 22 -11.34 -4.62 -4.88
CA VAL A 22 -11.17 -3.15 -4.88
C VAL A 22 -9.88 -2.71 -4.16
N PHE A 23 -9.45 -3.42 -3.13
CA PHE A 23 -8.21 -3.13 -2.40
C PHE A 23 -6.95 -3.46 -3.21
N TYR A 24 -6.98 -4.48 -4.08
CA TYR A 24 -5.84 -4.91 -4.90
C TYR A 24 -5.93 -4.49 -6.37
N THR A 25 -7.07 -4.14 -6.92
CA THR A 25 -7.22 -3.87 -8.37
C THR A 25 -7.88 -2.54 -8.65
N GLY A 26 -8.64 -2.00 -7.68
CA GLY A 26 -9.41 -0.78 -7.82
C GLY A 26 -8.70 0.51 -7.41
N ASP A 27 -9.34 1.64 -7.75
CA ASP A 27 -9.00 2.97 -7.27
C ASP A 27 -9.43 3.14 -5.80
N LEU A 28 -8.47 3.44 -4.91
CA LEU A 28 -8.71 3.65 -3.48
C LEU A 28 -9.69 4.82 -3.22
N ASN A 29 -9.90 5.73 -4.17
CA ASN A 29 -10.87 6.81 -4.03
C ASN A 29 -12.31 6.33 -4.13
N THR A 30 -12.57 5.31 -4.96
CA THR A 30 -13.90 4.66 -5.06
C THR A 30 -14.21 3.74 -3.88
N HIS A 31 -13.21 3.50 -3.02
CA HIS A 31 -13.23 2.49 -1.98
C HIS A 31 -14.12 2.82 -0.77
N ALA A 32 -14.26 4.09 -0.39
CA ALA A 32 -15.07 4.48 0.77
C ALA A 32 -16.55 4.09 0.58
N GLN A 33 -17.03 4.11 -0.66
CA GLN A 33 -18.39 3.69 -1.00
C GLN A 33 -18.53 2.16 -0.91
N HIS A 34 -17.59 1.40 -1.49
CA HIS A 34 -17.61 -0.07 -1.45
C HIS A 34 -17.47 -0.63 -0.03
N VAL A 35 -16.63 -0.04 0.83
CA VAL A 35 -16.53 -0.44 2.26
C VAL A 35 -17.80 -0.13 3.01
N LYS A 36 -18.41 1.03 2.77
CA LYS A 36 -19.65 1.42 3.44
C LYS A 36 -20.80 0.49 3.04
N GLU A 37 -20.89 0.13 1.77
CA GLU A 37 -21.86 -0.85 1.26
C GLU A 37 -21.63 -2.23 1.88
N ALA A 38 -20.36 -2.66 1.96
CA ALA A 38 -20.01 -3.93 2.56
C ALA A 38 -20.32 -3.98 4.07
N LEU A 39 -19.97 -2.95 4.83
CA LEU A 39 -20.29 -2.84 6.25
C LEU A 39 -21.81 -2.81 6.48
N GLY A 40 -22.58 -2.12 5.63
CA GLY A 40 -24.04 -2.09 5.69
C GLY A 40 -24.71 -3.45 5.46
N PHE A 41 -24.06 -4.34 4.73
CA PHE A 41 -24.52 -5.71 4.53
C PHE A 41 -24.03 -6.64 5.64
N ILE A 42 -22.75 -6.57 6.02
CA ILE A 42 -22.13 -7.41 7.04
C ILE A 42 -22.76 -7.18 8.41
N THR A 43 -23.14 -5.94 8.76
CA THR A 43 -23.85 -5.65 10.02
C THR A 43 -25.19 -6.38 10.16
N LYS A 44 -25.77 -6.89 9.06
CA LYS A 44 -26.98 -7.71 9.08
C LYS A 44 -26.69 -9.16 9.49
N PHE A 45 -25.45 -9.62 9.33
CA PHE A 45 -24.97 -10.93 9.76
C PHE A 45 -24.23 -10.74 11.09
N LYS A 46 -24.67 -11.41 12.15
CA LYS A 46 -24.10 -11.26 13.52
C LYS A 46 -22.70 -11.91 13.63
N THR A 47 -21.75 -11.53 12.79
CA THR A 47 -20.40 -12.11 12.65
C THR A 47 -19.32 -11.07 13.00
N PRO A 48 -18.99 -10.88 14.29
CA PRO A 48 -18.08 -9.82 14.74
C PRO A 48 -16.65 -9.90 14.17
N GLY A 49 -16.14 -11.11 13.89
CA GLY A 49 -14.83 -11.29 13.26
C GLY A 49 -14.77 -10.75 11.82
N LEU A 50 -15.84 -10.96 11.05
CA LEU A 50 -15.92 -10.46 9.68
C LEU A 50 -15.95 -8.92 9.63
N ARG A 51 -16.68 -8.31 10.56
CA ARG A 51 -16.68 -6.85 10.70
C ARG A 51 -15.30 -6.33 11.05
N SER A 52 -14.62 -6.95 12.02
CA SER A 52 -13.27 -6.56 12.43
C SER A 52 -12.27 -6.65 11.28
N PHE A 53 -12.42 -7.63 10.39
CA PHE A 53 -11.62 -7.74 9.17
C PHE A 53 -11.87 -6.60 8.18
N VAL A 54 -13.13 -6.23 7.93
CA VAL A 54 -13.43 -5.11 7.02
C VAL A 54 -12.97 -3.78 7.60
N ASP A 55 -13.13 -3.59 8.91
CA ASP A 55 -12.65 -2.39 9.62
C ASP A 55 -11.12 -2.28 9.53
N SER A 56 -10.38 -3.39 9.65
CA SER A 56 -8.91 -3.37 9.52
C SER A 56 -8.43 -3.04 8.10
N LEU A 57 -9.13 -3.51 7.06
CA LEU A 57 -8.87 -3.08 5.68
C LEU A 57 -9.12 -1.59 5.52
N GLY A 58 -10.23 -1.06 6.05
CA GLY A 58 -10.52 0.37 6.03
C GLY A 58 -9.42 1.21 6.71
N ILE A 59 -8.89 0.73 7.84
CA ILE A 59 -7.75 1.35 8.53
C ILE A 59 -6.49 1.36 7.65
N ALA A 60 -6.15 0.23 7.03
CA ALA A 60 -4.99 0.13 6.13
C ALA A 60 -5.08 1.12 4.97
N ILE A 61 -6.25 1.27 4.37
CA ILE A 61 -6.47 2.17 3.23
C ILE A 61 -6.41 3.62 3.64
N ASN A 62 -7.05 3.98 4.76
CA ASN A 62 -6.93 5.32 5.31
C ASN A 62 -5.47 5.68 5.59
N THR A 63 -4.67 4.70 6.00
CA THR A 63 -3.23 4.88 6.20
C THR A 63 -2.51 5.10 4.86
N LEU A 64 -2.79 4.29 3.83
CA LEU A 64 -2.25 4.50 2.48
C LEU A 64 -2.66 5.83 1.85
N GLN A 65 -3.86 6.32 2.16
CA GLN A 65 -4.37 7.64 1.75
C GLN A 65 -3.79 8.79 2.57
N GLY A 66 -2.96 8.52 3.58
CA GLY A 66 -2.38 9.54 4.46
C GLY A 66 -3.38 10.14 5.48
N LYS A 67 -4.55 9.54 5.66
CA LYS A 67 -5.59 9.96 6.61
C LYS A 67 -5.37 9.40 8.02
N ASN A 68 -4.57 8.34 8.16
CA ASN A 68 -4.14 7.79 9.45
C ASN A 68 -2.63 7.56 9.46
N SER A 69 -2.02 7.56 10.65
CA SER A 69 -0.61 7.18 10.79
C SER A 69 -0.47 5.67 10.90
N LEU A 70 0.63 5.12 10.36
CA LEU A 70 0.91 3.68 10.44
C LEU A 70 0.93 3.18 11.89
N ARG A 71 1.51 3.95 12.81
CA ARG A 71 1.58 3.58 14.23
C ARG A 71 0.20 3.40 14.85
N ASN A 72 -0.72 4.32 14.56
CA ASN A 72 -2.09 4.24 15.05
C ASN A 72 -2.81 3.05 14.41
N ALA A 73 -2.67 2.88 13.09
CA ALA A 73 -3.26 1.77 12.36
C ALA A 73 -2.86 0.40 12.93
N VAL A 74 -1.55 0.20 13.18
CA VAL A 74 -1.04 -1.04 13.80
C VAL A 74 -1.62 -1.25 15.19
N SER A 75 -1.69 -0.19 16.01
CA SER A 75 -2.27 -0.28 17.36
C SER A 75 -3.76 -0.64 17.33
N GLU A 76 -4.53 0.00 16.44
CA GLU A 76 -5.95 -0.25 16.28
C GLU A 76 -6.22 -1.69 15.82
N ILE A 77 -5.52 -2.14 14.77
CA ILE A 77 -5.65 -3.50 14.22
C ILE A 77 -5.27 -4.56 15.28
N LYS A 78 -4.17 -4.36 16.01
CA LYS A 78 -3.79 -5.28 17.11
C LYS A 78 -4.81 -5.32 18.23
N SER A 79 -5.46 -4.20 18.56
CA SER A 79 -6.55 -4.17 19.54
C SER A 79 -7.79 -4.94 19.06
N MET A 80 -8.06 -4.95 17.75
CA MET A 80 -9.13 -5.75 17.16
C MET A 80 -8.83 -7.23 17.25
N ASP A 81 -7.58 -7.62 17.03
CA ASP A 81 -7.16 -9.02 17.17
C ASP A 81 -7.39 -9.55 18.59
N GLN A 82 -7.01 -8.76 19.60
CA GLN A 82 -7.25 -9.09 21.01
C GLN A 82 -8.75 -9.28 21.30
N LYS A 83 -9.61 -8.40 20.77
CA LYS A 83 -11.07 -8.50 20.93
C LYS A 83 -11.66 -9.74 20.24
N ASN A 84 -10.99 -10.28 19.23
CA ASN A 84 -11.39 -11.49 18.53
C ASN A 84 -10.68 -12.74 19.07
N ASN A 85 -10.21 -12.72 20.32
CA ASN A 85 -9.51 -13.83 20.96
C ASN A 85 -8.35 -14.38 20.11
N GLN A 86 -7.63 -13.52 19.37
CA GLN A 86 -6.49 -13.91 18.53
C GLN A 86 -6.84 -14.93 17.43
N THR A 87 -8.12 -15.03 17.05
CA THR A 87 -8.55 -15.97 16.00
C THR A 87 -8.18 -15.47 14.59
N LEU A 88 -7.91 -14.17 14.44
CA LEU A 88 -7.63 -13.52 13.15
C LEU A 88 -6.21 -12.97 13.06
N THR A 89 -5.32 -13.37 13.98
CA THR A 89 -3.96 -12.83 14.13
C THR A 89 -3.19 -12.84 12.81
N SER A 90 -3.13 -13.98 12.12
CA SER A 90 -2.40 -14.08 10.85
C SER A 90 -2.97 -13.10 9.81
N VAL A 91 -4.29 -13.02 9.67
CA VAL A 91 -4.95 -12.12 8.71
C VAL A 91 -4.63 -10.66 9.00
N PHE A 92 -4.73 -10.23 10.26
CA PHE A 92 -4.40 -8.87 10.66
C PHE A 92 -2.92 -8.55 10.48
N ASN A 93 -2.03 -9.49 10.76
CA ASN A 93 -0.60 -9.32 10.52
C ASN A 93 -0.30 -9.14 9.04
N CYS A 94 -0.94 -9.88 8.13
CA CYS A 94 -0.75 -9.65 6.69
C CYS A 94 -1.26 -8.28 6.22
N ILE A 95 -2.37 -7.78 6.77
CA ILE A 95 -2.85 -6.42 6.46
C ILE A 95 -1.84 -5.37 6.92
N ILE A 96 -1.32 -5.52 8.14
CA ILE A 96 -0.28 -4.65 8.69
C ILE A 96 0.96 -4.69 7.79
N GLU A 97 1.47 -5.89 7.52
CA GLU A 97 2.68 -6.08 6.72
C GLU A 97 2.55 -5.54 5.31
N TRP A 98 1.39 -5.69 4.69
CA TRP A 98 1.09 -5.14 3.38
C TRP A 98 1.08 -3.61 3.41
N THR A 99 0.50 -3.02 4.45
CA THR A 99 0.46 -1.55 4.62
C THR A 99 1.87 -1.00 4.83
N GLU A 100 2.65 -1.62 5.71
CA GLU A 100 4.05 -1.26 5.98
C GLU A 100 4.92 -1.34 4.71
N PHE A 101 4.76 -2.44 3.96
CA PHE A 101 5.49 -2.67 2.72
C PHE A 101 5.16 -1.60 1.68
N ASN A 102 3.87 -1.33 1.43
CA ASN A 102 3.46 -0.34 0.44
C ASN A 102 3.92 1.08 0.80
N LEU A 103 3.97 1.44 2.08
CA LEU A 103 4.49 2.74 2.51
C LEU A 103 6.02 2.87 2.40
N ASP A 104 6.74 1.80 2.04
CA ASP A 104 8.21 1.75 2.06
C ASP A 104 8.77 2.21 3.42
N LEU A 105 8.04 1.83 4.48
CA LEU A 105 8.43 2.00 5.88
C LEU A 105 9.03 0.70 6.40
N VAL A 106 9.83 0.04 5.56
CA VAL A 106 10.60 -1.14 5.95
C VAL A 106 11.51 -0.70 7.09
N ASP A 107 11.14 -1.09 8.32
CA ASP A 107 11.89 -0.73 9.52
C ASP A 107 13.34 -1.17 9.37
N ILE A 108 14.23 -0.21 9.15
CA ILE A 108 15.66 -0.44 8.95
C ILE A 108 16.31 -0.90 10.27
N SER A 109 15.64 -0.67 11.42
CA SER A 109 16.15 -1.03 12.73
C SER A 109 16.03 -2.51 13.06
N THR A 110 15.13 -3.25 12.40
CA THR A 110 15.00 -4.70 12.57
C THR A 110 16.16 -5.43 11.87
N SER A 111 16.92 -6.22 12.64
CA SER A 111 18.07 -6.97 12.11
C SER A 111 17.65 -7.96 11.03
N PRO A 112 18.53 -8.28 10.05
CA PRO A 112 18.24 -9.26 9.02
C PRO A 112 17.74 -10.61 9.58
N VAL A 113 18.37 -11.07 10.66
CA VAL A 113 18.03 -12.34 11.32
C VAL A 113 16.62 -12.34 11.91
N GLN A 114 16.25 -11.28 12.61
CA GLN A 114 14.91 -11.17 13.20
C GLN A 114 13.83 -11.13 12.12
N ARG A 115 14.10 -10.45 11.01
CA ARG A 115 13.19 -10.35 9.87
C ARG A 115 12.99 -11.68 9.15
N LEU A 116 14.05 -12.48 8.98
CA LEU A 116 13.90 -13.83 8.44
C LEU A 116 13.00 -14.67 9.34
N ARG A 117 13.29 -14.68 10.66
CA ARG A 117 12.51 -15.48 11.63
C ARG A 117 11.03 -15.09 11.62
N SER A 118 10.72 -13.79 11.67
CA SER A 118 9.33 -13.34 11.64
C SER A 118 8.61 -13.81 10.38
N ILE A 119 9.25 -13.71 9.20
CA ILE A 119 8.65 -14.15 7.94
C ILE A 119 8.38 -15.65 7.94
N LEU A 120 9.31 -16.47 8.46
CA LEU A 120 9.13 -17.92 8.53
C LEU A 120 8.06 -18.33 9.54
N ASP A 121 8.00 -17.67 10.69
CA ASP A 121 6.97 -17.90 11.71
C ASP A 121 5.58 -17.59 11.13
N TYR A 122 5.41 -16.43 10.48
CA TYR A 122 4.15 -16.07 9.82
C TYR A 122 3.80 -17.04 8.68
N GLU A 123 4.76 -17.47 7.86
CA GLU A 123 4.49 -18.46 6.81
C GLU A 123 3.90 -19.76 7.41
N SER A 124 4.43 -20.22 8.54
CA SER A 124 3.94 -21.42 9.22
C SER A 124 2.49 -21.27 9.69
N GLU A 125 2.14 -20.13 10.29
CA GLU A 125 0.77 -19.82 10.72
C GLU A 125 -0.20 -19.75 9.54
N PHE A 126 0.20 -19.05 8.47
CA PHE A 126 -0.62 -18.90 7.27
C PHE A 126 -0.86 -20.23 6.56
N ASN A 127 0.16 -21.07 6.47
CA ASN A 127 0.03 -22.40 5.86
C ASN A 127 -0.85 -23.33 6.71
N ALA A 128 -0.89 -23.18 8.03
CA ALA A 128 -1.79 -23.95 8.88
C ALA A 128 -3.26 -23.52 8.72
N ASN A 129 -3.51 -22.22 8.55
CA ASN A 129 -4.85 -21.64 8.68
C ASN A 129 -5.53 -21.25 7.35
N LEU A 130 -4.78 -20.97 6.28
CA LEU A 130 -5.28 -20.23 5.11
C LEU A 130 -4.69 -20.68 3.76
N GLN A 131 -4.39 -21.98 3.61
CA GLN A 131 -3.62 -22.57 2.50
C GLN A 131 -4.04 -22.20 1.05
N ASN A 132 -5.25 -21.68 0.83
CA ASN A 132 -5.76 -21.28 -0.49
C ASN A 132 -6.29 -19.84 -0.57
N HIS A 133 -6.08 -19.03 0.47
CA HIS A 133 -6.61 -17.67 0.51
C HIS A 133 -5.70 -16.69 -0.25
N ILE A 134 -6.27 -15.69 -0.93
CA ILE A 134 -5.50 -14.66 -1.67
C ILE A 134 -4.48 -13.94 -0.78
N MET A 135 -4.83 -13.71 0.49
CA MET A 135 -3.94 -13.13 1.52
C MET A 135 -2.62 -13.90 1.68
N LEU A 136 -2.66 -15.24 1.64
CA LEU A 136 -1.44 -16.04 1.72
C LEU A 136 -0.55 -15.78 0.50
N LYS A 137 -1.14 -15.61 -0.69
CA LYS A 137 -0.36 -15.35 -1.91
C LYS A 137 0.34 -13.98 -1.87
N ILE A 138 -0.37 -12.97 -1.38
CA ILE A 138 0.17 -11.61 -1.18
C ILE A 138 1.26 -11.63 -0.11
N PHE A 139 1.03 -12.29 1.01
CA PHE A 139 2.03 -12.48 2.05
C PHE A 139 3.30 -13.13 1.49
N VAL A 140 3.16 -14.21 0.71
CA VAL A 140 4.29 -14.89 0.06
C VAL A 140 5.04 -13.95 -0.90
N PHE A 141 4.31 -13.18 -1.72
CA PHE A 141 4.90 -12.21 -2.64
C PHE A 141 5.70 -11.12 -1.91
N ILE A 142 5.10 -10.47 -0.92
CA ILE A 142 5.75 -9.42 -0.12
C ILE A 142 6.94 -9.98 0.66
N SER A 143 6.78 -11.17 1.24
CA SER A 143 7.83 -11.87 1.98
C SER A 143 9.03 -12.17 1.09
N ALA A 144 8.81 -12.61 -0.16
CA ALA A 144 9.88 -12.86 -1.11
C ALA A 144 10.69 -11.58 -1.41
N ILE A 145 10.03 -10.46 -1.72
CA ILE A 145 10.72 -9.17 -1.92
C ILE A 145 11.49 -8.75 -0.66
N LYS A 146 10.85 -8.80 0.51
CA LYS A 146 11.48 -8.44 1.80
C LYS A 146 12.72 -9.31 2.04
N LEU A 147 12.67 -10.61 1.78
CA LEU A 147 13.81 -11.51 1.96
C LEU A 147 14.96 -11.21 0.97
N ILE A 148 14.66 -10.88 -0.29
CA ILE A 148 15.69 -10.47 -1.25
C ILE A 148 16.40 -9.19 -0.78
N GLN A 149 15.63 -8.19 -0.31
CA GLN A 149 16.19 -6.97 0.29
C GLN A 149 16.99 -7.26 1.57
N THR A 150 16.57 -8.27 2.34
CA THR A 150 17.28 -8.72 3.55
C THR A 150 18.62 -9.36 3.20
N TYR A 151 18.64 -10.19 2.16
CA TYR A 151 19.85 -10.83 1.65
C TYR A 151 20.92 -9.79 1.29
N GLN A 152 20.51 -8.68 0.65
CA GLN A 152 21.43 -7.58 0.32
C GLN A 152 22.05 -6.92 1.57
N ARG A 153 21.32 -6.85 2.69
CA ARG A 153 21.82 -6.28 3.94
C ARG A 153 22.66 -7.26 4.75
N ALA A 154 22.47 -8.55 4.54
CA ALA A 154 23.14 -9.62 5.25
C ALA A 154 24.54 -9.94 4.69
N LEU A 155 25.17 -9.04 3.93
CA LEU A 155 26.46 -9.30 3.28
C LEU A 155 27.58 -9.63 4.28
N ASP A 156 27.49 -9.15 5.52
CA ASP A 156 28.48 -9.37 6.58
C ASP A 156 28.06 -10.46 7.59
N GLU A 157 26.88 -11.07 7.41
CA GLU A 157 26.34 -12.10 8.31
C GLU A 157 26.92 -13.50 8.01
N GLU A 158 26.76 -14.42 8.96
CA GLU A 158 27.24 -15.80 8.90
C GLU A 158 26.76 -16.56 7.64
N ALA A 159 27.58 -17.47 7.13
CA ALA A 159 27.30 -18.24 5.92
C ALA A 159 26.03 -19.10 6.03
N ASP A 160 25.76 -19.66 7.21
CA ASP A 160 24.56 -20.45 7.47
C ASP A 160 23.28 -19.62 7.33
N PHE A 161 23.31 -18.38 7.82
CA PHE A 161 22.20 -17.45 7.72
C PHE A 161 21.87 -17.09 6.26
N LYS A 162 22.90 -16.85 5.44
CA LYS A 162 22.72 -16.60 4.00
C LYS A 162 22.09 -17.80 3.29
N LEU A 163 22.50 -19.02 3.66
CA LEU A 163 21.93 -20.25 3.10
C LEU A 163 20.44 -20.38 3.46
N GLN A 164 20.06 -20.07 4.70
CA GLN A 164 18.66 -20.08 5.13
C GLN A 164 17.81 -19.05 4.37
N ILE A 165 18.30 -17.82 4.19
CA ILE A 165 17.59 -16.81 3.39
C ILE A 165 17.44 -17.30 1.94
N SER A 166 18.52 -17.76 1.31
CA SER A 166 18.46 -18.22 -0.08
C SER A 166 17.48 -19.38 -0.26
N ALA A 167 17.46 -20.36 0.65
CA ALA A 167 16.51 -21.46 0.61
C ALA A 167 15.05 -20.97 0.76
N ALA A 168 14.80 -19.99 1.63
CA ALA A 168 13.47 -19.39 1.78
C ALA A 168 13.03 -18.62 0.52
N ILE A 169 13.94 -17.86 -0.11
CA ILE A 169 13.68 -17.15 -1.37
C ILE A 169 13.32 -18.16 -2.47
N THR A 170 14.11 -19.21 -2.68
CA THR A 170 13.82 -20.25 -3.68
C THR A 170 12.44 -20.88 -3.44
N ARG A 171 12.08 -21.18 -2.19
CA ARG A 171 10.75 -21.74 -1.87
C ARG A 171 9.61 -20.81 -2.29
N PHE A 172 9.73 -19.51 -2.00
CA PHE A 172 8.69 -18.55 -2.38
C PHE A 172 8.64 -18.33 -3.90
N GLU A 173 9.79 -18.27 -4.55
CA GLU A 173 9.89 -18.17 -6.02
C GLU A 173 9.22 -19.35 -6.73
N GLU A 174 9.41 -20.57 -6.24
CA GLU A 174 8.77 -21.76 -6.78
C GLU A 174 7.24 -21.69 -6.65
N ARG A 175 6.72 -21.29 -5.48
CA ARG A 175 5.28 -21.11 -5.25
C ARG A 175 4.68 -20.08 -6.20
N ILE A 176 5.30 -18.90 -6.31
CA ILE A 176 4.84 -17.84 -7.22
C ILE A 176 4.94 -18.29 -8.68
N SER A 177 5.99 -19.02 -9.05
CA SER A 177 6.15 -19.59 -10.39
C SER A 177 5.06 -20.60 -10.72
N GLN A 178 4.66 -21.45 -9.76
CA GLN A 178 3.54 -22.36 -9.93
C GLN A 178 2.23 -21.60 -10.12
N TRP A 179 1.99 -20.54 -9.34
CA TRP A 179 0.80 -19.71 -9.51
C TRP A 179 0.76 -19.03 -10.89
N ALA A 180 1.88 -18.48 -11.36
CA ALA A 180 1.98 -17.84 -12.67
C ALA A 180 1.79 -18.80 -13.86
N LYS A 181 2.05 -20.10 -13.66
CA LYS A 181 1.73 -21.15 -14.66
C LYS A 181 0.22 -21.42 -14.73
N LEU A 182 -0.48 -21.28 -13.60
CA LEU A 182 -1.91 -21.59 -13.50
C LEU A 182 -2.81 -20.39 -13.80
N ASN A 183 -2.39 -19.18 -13.43
CA ASN A 183 -3.10 -17.94 -13.71
C ASN A 183 -2.12 -16.87 -14.21
N SER A 184 -2.47 -16.24 -15.34
CA SER A 184 -1.72 -15.14 -15.94
C SER A 184 -1.58 -13.92 -15.04
N ASP A 185 -2.52 -13.70 -14.12
CA ASP A 185 -2.53 -12.54 -13.24
C ASP A 185 -1.32 -12.48 -12.31
N TYR A 186 -0.65 -13.62 -12.07
CA TYR A 186 0.55 -13.71 -11.24
C TYR A 186 1.87 -13.62 -12.05
N LYS A 187 1.79 -13.41 -13.36
CA LYS A 187 3.00 -13.28 -14.21
C LYS A 187 3.81 -12.03 -13.87
N ASN A 188 3.14 -10.95 -13.51
CA ASN A 188 3.73 -9.72 -12.97
C ASN A 188 4.60 -10.01 -11.73
N TRP A 189 4.07 -10.66 -10.70
CA TRP A 189 4.76 -11.02 -9.46
C TRP A 189 5.92 -11.93 -9.77
N ASN A 190 5.72 -12.96 -10.61
CA ASN A 190 6.80 -13.86 -10.98
C ASN A 190 7.95 -13.13 -11.67
N CYS A 191 7.65 -12.21 -12.58
CA CYS A 191 8.66 -11.41 -13.26
C CYS A 191 9.35 -10.45 -12.30
N LEU A 192 8.60 -9.83 -11.37
CA LEU A 192 9.14 -8.87 -10.43
C LEU A 192 10.09 -9.52 -9.42
N ILE A 193 9.71 -10.68 -8.86
CA ILE A 193 10.61 -11.46 -7.99
C ILE A 193 11.88 -11.86 -8.75
N LYS A 194 11.75 -12.38 -9.97
CA LYS A 194 12.91 -12.72 -10.80
C LYS A 194 13.79 -11.51 -11.12
N ALA A 195 13.22 -10.32 -11.23
CA ALA A 195 13.97 -9.09 -11.45
C ALA A 195 14.82 -8.74 -10.23
N GLU A 196 14.22 -8.77 -9.03
CA GLU A 196 14.90 -8.50 -7.76
C GLU A 196 15.97 -9.55 -7.45
N THR A 197 15.68 -10.84 -7.68
CA THR A 197 16.67 -11.93 -7.53
C THR A 197 17.84 -11.75 -8.50
N ALA A 198 17.56 -11.49 -9.79
CA ALA A 198 18.61 -11.23 -10.77
C ALA A 198 19.44 -9.99 -10.41
N ALA A 199 18.81 -8.94 -9.89
CA ALA A 199 19.46 -7.70 -9.47
C ALA A 199 20.39 -7.90 -8.26
N TYR A 200 19.88 -8.51 -7.20
CA TYR A 200 20.52 -8.47 -5.89
C TYR A 200 21.24 -9.76 -5.50
N ILE A 201 20.86 -10.91 -6.07
CA ILE A 201 21.46 -12.21 -5.76
C ILE A 201 22.38 -12.63 -6.92
N ASP A 202 21.84 -12.77 -8.12
CA ASP A 202 22.61 -13.27 -9.28
C ASP A 202 23.58 -12.21 -9.84
N LYS A 203 23.38 -10.94 -9.48
CA LYS A 203 24.12 -9.77 -10.00
C LYS A 203 24.11 -9.69 -11.53
N ASN A 204 23.01 -10.10 -12.15
CA ASN A 204 22.80 -10.07 -13.59
C ASN A 204 21.92 -8.88 -13.99
N GLN A 205 22.58 -7.75 -14.25
CA GLN A 205 21.92 -6.48 -14.58
C GLN A 205 21.02 -6.57 -15.82
N THR A 206 21.49 -7.21 -16.90
CA THR A 206 20.71 -7.35 -18.14
C THR A 206 19.42 -8.11 -17.89
N GLN A 207 19.50 -9.23 -17.16
CA GLN A 207 18.33 -10.03 -16.82
C GLN A 207 17.38 -9.27 -15.88
N ALA A 208 17.91 -8.55 -14.89
CA ALA A 208 17.11 -7.74 -13.99
C ALA A 208 16.24 -6.73 -14.76
N PHE A 209 16.83 -5.93 -15.66
CA PHE A 209 16.08 -4.96 -16.45
C PHE A 209 15.05 -5.61 -17.38
N VAL A 210 15.37 -6.74 -18.00
CA VAL A 210 14.41 -7.48 -18.83
C VAL A 210 13.20 -7.92 -18.00
N MET A 211 13.44 -8.41 -16.79
CA MET A 211 12.38 -8.92 -15.92
C MET A 211 11.54 -7.79 -15.31
N TYR A 212 12.14 -6.65 -14.92
CA TYR A 212 11.37 -5.47 -14.49
C TYR A 212 10.43 -4.97 -15.59
N ASN A 213 10.94 -4.82 -16.81
CA ASN A 213 10.12 -4.37 -17.94
C ASN A 213 8.97 -5.35 -18.24
N LYS A 214 9.20 -6.67 -18.11
CA LYS A 214 8.14 -7.67 -18.23
C LYS A 214 7.11 -7.56 -17.10
N ALA A 215 7.55 -7.35 -15.86
CA ALA A 215 6.66 -7.16 -14.72
C ALA A 215 5.74 -5.95 -14.91
N ILE A 216 6.31 -4.80 -15.28
CA ILE A 216 5.57 -3.56 -15.58
C ILE A 216 4.56 -3.80 -16.71
N LYS A 217 4.99 -4.46 -17.79
CA LYS A 217 4.12 -4.79 -18.92
C LYS A 217 2.94 -5.65 -18.49
N TYR A 218 3.18 -6.77 -17.79
CA TYR A 218 2.10 -7.66 -17.35
C TYR A 218 1.17 -6.98 -16.35
N ALA A 219 1.70 -6.19 -15.42
CA ALA A 219 0.89 -5.43 -14.48
C ALA A 219 0.01 -4.39 -15.19
N SER A 220 0.55 -3.74 -16.23
CA SER A 220 -0.20 -2.77 -17.03
C SER A 220 -1.29 -3.42 -17.87
N GLU A 221 -0.99 -4.56 -18.50
CA GLU A 221 -1.96 -5.35 -19.28
C GLU A 221 -3.09 -5.92 -18.40
N GLY A 222 -2.78 -6.26 -17.15
CA GLY A 222 -3.77 -6.70 -16.15
C GLY A 222 -4.45 -5.56 -15.40
N GLU A 223 -4.19 -4.30 -15.76
CA GLU A 223 -4.74 -3.11 -15.12
C GLU A 223 -4.44 -2.98 -13.60
N PHE A 224 -3.40 -3.66 -13.12
CA PHE A 224 -2.97 -3.66 -11.73
C PHE A 224 -2.15 -2.40 -11.40
N ILE A 225 -2.82 -1.25 -11.24
CA ILE A 225 -2.19 0.07 -11.09
C ILE A 225 -1.16 0.10 -9.94
N HIS A 226 -1.50 -0.50 -8.80
CA HIS A 226 -0.63 -0.52 -7.63
C HIS A 226 0.63 -1.36 -7.85
N GLU A 227 0.55 -2.42 -8.66
CA GLU A 227 1.72 -3.25 -9.00
C GLU A 227 2.60 -2.59 -10.05
N VAL A 228 2.00 -1.86 -10.99
CA VAL A 228 2.75 -0.98 -11.89
C VAL A 228 3.56 0.02 -11.07
N ALA A 229 2.94 0.64 -10.06
CA ALA A 229 3.60 1.58 -9.16
C ALA A 229 4.77 0.94 -8.41
N LEU A 230 4.55 -0.25 -7.84
CA LEU A 230 5.57 -1.01 -7.11
C LEU A 230 6.73 -1.45 -8.03
N ALA A 231 6.44 -1.98 -9.20
CA ALA A 231 7.46 -2.44 -10.15
C ALA A 231 8.36 -1.29 -10.63
N HIS A 232 7.77 -0.12 -10.89
CA HIS A 232 8.52 1.09 -11.20
C HIS A 232 9.35 1.60 -10.00
N GLU A 233 8.82 1.51 -8.78
CA GLU A 233 9.56 1.91 -7.57
C GLU A 233 10.82 1.05 -7.36
N LEU A 234 10.66 -0.27 -7.47
CA LEU A 234 11.75 -1.23 -7.31
C LEU A 234 12.79 -1.08 -8.43
N LEU A 235 12.33 -0.92 -9.68
CA LEU A 235 13.21 -0.62 -10.81
C LEU A 235 14.01 0.68 -10.57
N ALA A 236 13.36 1.75 -10.10
CA ALA A 236 14.03 3.01 -9.81
C ALA A 236 15.09 2.85 -8.71
N LYS A 237 14.76 2.16 -7.61
CA LYS A 237 15.71 1.84 -6.53
C LYS A 237 16.92 1.07 -7.05
N TYR A 238 16.70 0.09 -7.93
CA TYR A 238 17.79 -0.65 -8.57
C TYR A 238 18.63 0.25 -9.49
N GLN A 239 18.01 1.09 -10.33
CA GLN A 239 18.70 2.03 -11.22
C GLN A 239 19.58 3.03 -10.45
N TYR A 240 19.12 3.55 -9.31
CA TYR A 240 19.96 4.35 -8.41
C TYR A 240 21.18 3.56 -7.92
N SER A 241 20.98 2.28 -7.55
CA SER A 241 22.10 1.43 -7.11
C SER A 241 23.11 1.12 -8.23
N CYS A 242 22.69 1.20 -9.49
CA CYS A 242 23.54 1.08 -10.67
C CYS A 242 24.17 2.41 -11.11
N ASN A 243 24.08 3.49 -10.33
CA ASN A 243 24.53 4.84 -10.70
C ASN A 243 23.92 5.38 -12.00
N ASN A 244 22.64 5.07 -12.26
CA ASN A 244 21.89 5.62 -13.40
C ASN A 244 20.70 6.48 -12.92
N PRO A 245 20.96 7.70 -12.40
CA PRO A 245 19.94 8.54 -11.77
C PRO A 245 18.90 9.08 -12.76
N GLU A 246 19.25 9.31 -14.03
CA GLU A 246 18.30 9.86 -15.02
C GLU A 246 17.15 8.89 -15.32
N ASP A 247 17.49 7.62 -15.56
CA ASP A 247 16.46 6.60 -15.75
C ASP A 247 15.75 6.26 -14.44
N ALA A 248 16.46 6.33 -13.30
CA ALA A 248 15.86 6.13 -11.98
C ALA A 248 14.81 7.19 -11.64
N ASP A 249 15.08 8.48 -11.90
CA ASP A 249 14.15 9.59 -11.71
C ASP A 249 12.90 9.40 -12.59
N ARG A 250 13.10 8.95 -13.84
CA ARG A 250 11.99 8.64 -14.76
C ARG A 250 11.12 7.51 -14.23
N SER A 251 11.72 6.40 -13.81
CA SER A 251 11.00 5.27 -13.22
C SER A 251 10.29 5.67 -11.93
N MET A 252 10.93 6.46 -11.07
CA MET A 252 10.35 6.96 -9.83
C MET A 252 9.15 7.88 -10.10
N THR A 253 9.23 8.71 -11.14
CA THR A 253 8.11 9.53 -11.59
C THR A 253 6.93 8.67 -12.04
N GLN A 254 7.16 7.61 -12.81
CA GLN A 254 6.08 6.68 -13.20
C GLN A 254 5.46 5.98 -11.98
N SER A 255 6.29 5.56 -11.03
CA SER A 255 5.82 4.99 -9.76
C SER A 255 4.91 5.97 -9.01
N TYR A 256 5.36 7.21 -8.83
CA TYR A 256 4.58 8.27 -8.18
C TYR A 256 3.22 8.49 -8.87
N LEU A 257 3.20 8.62 -10.20
CA LEU A 257 1.97 8.86 -10.94
C LEU A 257 0.99 7.68 -10.80
N ALA A 258 1.49 6.45 -10.83
CA ALA A 258 0.69 5.25 -10.62
C ALA A 258 0.13 5.19 -9.18
N TYR A 259 0.93 5.49 -8.15
CA TYR A 259 0.43 5.59 -6.77
C TYR A 259 -0.60 6.71 -6.59
N LYS A 260 -0.40 7.87 -7.22
CA LYS A 260 -1.37 8.98 -7.21
C LYS A 260 -2.68 8.55 -7.87
N LYS A 261 -2.62 7.86 -9.02
CA LYS A 261 -3.79 7.30 -9.72
C LYS A 261 -4.51 6.24 -8.89
N TRP A 262 -3.76 5.39 -8.19
CA TRP A 262 -4.33 4.40 -7.28
C TRP A 262 -4.97 5.03 -6.04
N GLY A 263 -4.59 6.26 -5.67
CA GLY A 263 -5.11 6.98 -4.51
C GLY A 263 -4.29 6.79 -3.23
N ALA A 264 -3.07 6.26 -3.31
CA ALA A 264 -2.18 6.07 -2.17
C ALA A 264 -1.43 7.37 -1.80
N TYR A 265 -2.18 8.40 -1.38
CA TYR A 265 -1.62 9.74 -1.14
C TYR A 265 -0.59 9.81 -0.01
N GLY A 266 -0.71 8.94 1.00
CA GLY A 266 0.30 8.81 2.05
C GLY A 266 1.63 8.33 1.48
N LYS A 267 1.59 7.37 0.55
CA LYS A 267 2.78 6.90 -0.17
C LYS A 267 3.36 7.97 -1.09
N THR A 268 2.53 8.71 -1.83
CA THR A 268 3.02 9.78 -2.71
C THR A 268 3.69 10.90 -1.91
N ALA A 269 3.15 11.26 -0.75
CA ALA A 269 3.77 12.23 0.16
C ALA A 269 5.14 11.74 0.69
N ILE A 270 5.26 10.45 1.02
CA ILE A 270 6.56 9.87 1.40
C ILE A 270 7.56 9.97 0.24
N LEU A 271 7.15 9.64 -0.99
CA LEU A 271 8.02 9.74 -2.16
C LEU A 271 8.46 11.18 -2.43
N ALA A 272 7.54 12.14 -2.35
CA ALA A 272 7.84 13.57 -2.51
C ALA A 272 8.81 14.08 -1.42
N SER A 273 8.72 13.57 -0.20
CA SER A 273 9.66 13.95 0.88
C SER A 273 11.09 13.41 0.66
N LYS A 274 11.25 12.31 -0.08
CA LYS A 274 12.53 11.64 -0.35
C LYS A 274 13.19 12.10 -1.65
N HIS A 275 12.41 12.53 -2.63
CA HIS A 275 12.87 12.83 -3.98
C HIS A 275 12.47 14.24 -4.41
N GLU A 276 13.45 15.12 -4.55
CA GLU A 276 13.27 16.52 -4.92
C GLU A 276 12.55 16.70 -6.28
N HIS A 277 12.83 15.86 -7.27
CA HIS A 277 12.16 15.91 -8.57
C HIS A 277 10.66 15.57 -8.47
N ILE A 278 10.29 14.66 -7.56
CA ILE A 278 8.88 14.33 -7.30
C ILE A 278 8.17 15.48 -6.61
N ARG A 279 8.83 16.13 -5.63
CA ARG A 279 8.28 17.31 -4.96
C ARG A 279 7.94 18.43 -5.94
N LYS A 280 8.87 18.75 -6.85
CA LYS A 280 8.66 19.75 -7.91
C LYS A 280 7.50 19.37 -8.83
N LEU A 281 7.45 18.11 -9.26
CA LEU A 281 6.35 17.62 -10.09
C LEU A 281 4.99 17.77 -9.39
N GLU A 282 4.91 17.46 -8.11
CA GLU A 282 3.69 17.63 -7.30
C GLU A 282 3.25 19.10 -7.23
N GLU A 283 4.18 20.01 -7.00
CA GLU A 283 3.93 21.46 -7.00
C GLU A 283 3.42 21.95 -8.36
N ASP A 284 4.07 21.54 -9.45
CA ASP A 284 3.67 21.91 -10.81
C ASP A 284 2.27 21.40 -11.17
N MET A 285 1.94 20.16 -10.79
CA MET A 285 0.59 19.63 -11.01
C MET A 285 -0.46 20.37 -10.18
N ARG A 286 -0.15 20.70 -8.92
CA ARG A 286 -1.06 21.46 -8.05
C ARG A 286 -1.34 22.84 -8.61
N ASN A 287 -0.32 23.53 -9.12
CA ASN A 287 -0.47 24.85 -9.73
C ASN A 287 -1.34 24.78 -11.01
N LYS A 288 -1.13 23.77 -11.86
CA LYS A 288 -1.97 23.54 -13.05
C LYS A 288 -3.43 23.24 -12.72
N GLU A 289 -3.69 22.46 -11.66
CA GLU A 289 -5.05 22.17 -11.18
C GLU A 289 -5.74 23.46 -10.68
N LEU A 290 -5.00 24.35 -10.01
CA LEU A 290 -5.51 25.66 -9.57
C LEU A 290 -5.82 26.59 -10.76
N ASP A 291 -4.97 26.61 -11.78
CA ASP A 291 -5.16 27.41 -12.99
C ASP A 291 -6.39 26.94 -13.80
N THR A 292 -6.64 25.63 -13.85
CA THR A 292 -7.77 25.04 -14.60
C THR A 292 -9.11 25.18 -13.88
N LEU A 293 -9.15 25.31 -12.56
CA LEU A 293 -10.38 25.50 -11.80
C LEU A 293 -10.98 26.90 -11.97
N GLY A 294 -10.20 27.89 -12.42
CA GLY A 294 -10.62 29.28 -12.55
C GLY A 294 -10.88 29.95 -11.19
N THR A 295 -10.49 31.21 -11.06
CA THR A 295 -10.67 32.02 -9.84
C THR A 295 -12.13 32.07 -9.37
N ASP A 296 -13.10 31.97 -10.27
CA ASP A 296 -14.53 32.05 -9.96
C ASP A 296 -15.09 30.78 -9.29
N THR A 297 -14.68 29.58 -9.71
CA THR A 297 -15.11 28.31 -9.08
C THR A 297 -14.49 28.13 -7.69
N ILE A 298 -13.24 28.58 -7.52
CA ILE A 298 -12.56 28.59 -6.22
C ILE A 298 -13.26 29.57 -5.26
N ASN A 299 -13.61 30.78 -5.72
CA ASN A 299 -14.37 31.74 -4.91
C ASN A 299 -15.76 31.21 -4.51
N GLN A 300 -16.40 30.39 -5.35
CA GLN A 300 -17.68 29.76 -5.02
C GLN A 300 -17.52 28.64 -3.99
N LYS A 301 -16.53 27.74 -4.15
CA LYS A 301 -16.22 26.69 -3.16
C LYS A 301 -15.75 27.25 -1.81
N VAL A 302 -14.99 28.34 -1.81
CA VAL A 302 -14.55 29.02 -0.56
C VAL A 302 -15.72 29.71 0.14
N LYS A 303 -16.70 30.26 -0.59
CA LYS A 303 -17.95 30.76 -0.01
C LYS A 303 -18.81 29.66 0.61
N ASP A 304 -18.74 28.44 0.08
CA ASP A 304 -19.46 27.27 0.59
C ASP A 304 -18.75 26.60 1.79
N VAL A 305 -17.48 26.94 2.07
CA VAL A 305 -16.84 26.59 3.34
C VAL A 305 -17.46 27.46 4.43
N LYS A 306 -18.52 26.95 5.06
CA LYS A 306 -18.95 27.43 6.37
C LYS A 306 -17.81 27.17 7.35
N ILE A 307 -17.01 28.20 7.60
CA ILE A 307 -16.06 28.18 8.72
C ILE A 307 -16.93 28.13 9.98
N ASP A 308 -16.97 26.95 10.59
CA ASP A 308 -17.65 26.74 11.87
C ASP A 308 -17.03 27.69 12.90
N GLU A 309 -17.87 28.46 13.62
CA GLU A 309 -17.43 29.40 14.66
C GLU A 309 -16.55 28.70 15.72
N SER A 310 -16.69 27.38 15.89
CA SER A 310 -15.83 26.58 16.76
C SER A 310 -14.37 26.52 16.29
N ILE A 311 -14.10 26.49 14.98
CA ILE A 311 -12.75 26.41 14.41
C ILE A 311 -12.05 27.78 14.53
N ALA A 312 -12.77 28.87 14.26
CA ALA A 312 -12.25 30.23 14.43
C ALA A 312 -11.93 30.52 15.91
N LYS A 313 -12.78 30.07 16.83
CA LYS A 313 -12.58 30.22 18.28
C LYS A 313 -11.44 29.36 18.82
N ALA A 314 -11.20 28.17 18.24
CA ALA A 314 -10.09 27.30 18.58
C ALA A 314 -8.72 27.85 18.16
N LEU A 315 -8.65 28.56 17.03
CA LEU A 315 -7.39 29.13 16.52
C LEU A 315 -7.05 30.51 17.11
N PHE A 316 -8.04 31.36 17.39
CA PHE A 316 -7.80 32.76 17.76
C PHE A 316 -8.34 33.18 19.14
N GLY A 317 -8.95 32.27 19.91
CA GLY A 317 -9.33 32.48 21.31
C GLY A 317 -10.53 33.40 21.55
N LYS A 318 -10.86 34.32 20.62
CA LYS A 318 -12.10 35.10 20.59
C LYS A 318 -12.62 35.28 19.15
N ALA A 319 -13.93 35.16 18.99
CA ALA A 319 -14.63 35.47 17.76
C ALA A 319 -14.95 36.97 17.76
N ASP A 320 -14.10 37.79 17.15
CA ASP A 320 -14.44 39.17 16.80
C ASP A 320 -14.34 39.35 15.29
N ALA A 321 -15.13 40.27 14.75
CA ALA A 321 -15.31 40.54 13.31
C ALA A 321 -14.01 40.85 12.54
N ASP A 322 -12.91 41.16 13.25
CA ASP A 322 -11.58 41.32 12.66
C ASP A 322 -10.93 39.99 12.22
N CYS A 323 -11.31 38.86 12.81
CA CYS A 323 -10.73 37.56 12.44
C CYS A 323 -11.10 37.14 11.02
N THR A 324 -12.27 37.56 10.52
CA THR A 324 -12.71 37.34 9.14
C THR A 324 -11.90 38.19 8.16
N ALA A 325 -11.51 39.40 8.56
CA ALA A 325 -10.64 40.27 7.78
C ALA A 325 -9.20 39.72 7.73
N VAL A 326 -8.65 39.24 8.85
CA VAL A 326 -7.31 38.62 8.89
C VAL A 326 -7.26 37.34 8.04
N LEU A 327 -8.30 36.51 8.05
CA LEU A 327 -8.34 35.32 7.19
C LEU A 327 -8.45 35.68 5.70
N SER A 328 -9.15 36.77 5.37
CA SER A 328 -9.21 37.28 3.99
C SER A 328 -7.86 37.80 3.51
N VAL A 329 -7.06 38.40 4.39
CA VAL A 329 -5.68 38.85 4.12
C VAL A 329 -4.73 37.66 4.00
N VAL A 330 -4.87 36.63 4.83
CA VAL A 330 -4.08 35.39 4.71
C VAL A 330 -4.39 34.67 3.39
N LEU A 331 -5.66 34.63 2.97
CA LEU A 331 -6.05 34.09 1.66
C LEU A 331 -5.61 34.96 0.48
N GLN A 332 -5.47 36.27 0.66
CA GLN A 332 -4.88 37.17 -0.35
C GLN A 332 -3.36 37.06 -0.41
N ASN A 333 -2.67 36.80 0.71
CA ASN A 333 -1.22 36.62 0.73
C ASN A 333 -0.75 35.25 0.22
N VAL A 334 -1.65 34.27 0.11
CA VAL A 334 -1.41 33.02 -0.65
C VAL A 334 -1.49 33.26 -2.18
N ARG A 335 -1.87 34.46 -2.63
CA ARG A 335 -1.94 34.84 -4.06
C ARG A 335 -0.70 35.61 -4.59
N ALA A 336 0.36 35.77 -3.81
CA ALA A 336 1.62 36.38 -4.24
C ALA A 336 2.78 35.41 -3.99
#